data_AF-A0A379X2R9-F1
#
_entry.id   AF-A0A379X2R9-F1
#
_cell.length_a   1.000
_cell.length_b   1.000
_cell.length_c   1.000
_cell.angle_alpha   90.00
_cell.angle_beta   90.00
_cell.angle_gamma   90.00
#
_symmetry.space_group_name_H-M   'P 1'
#
loop_
_entity.id
_entity.type
_entity.pdbx_description
1 polymer ?
#
loop_
_entity_poly.entity_id
_entity_poly.type
_entity_poly.pdbx_seq_one_letter_code
_entity_poly.pdbx_strand_id
1 'polypeptide(L)'
;MVGCVELSIPGRTYGLHDIAMFNLLKVMEISLYENEGNDTLTYEALLAHIRAKISHYITLMVEGSNICDIGHRDWAPVPLLSSFISDCLEKGRDITDGGARYNFSGVQGIGIANLSDSLHALNGLVFDQPAPEF
;
A
#
# COMPACT_ATOMS: atom_id res chain seq x y z
N MET A 1 -1.61 17.70 -10.06
CA MET A 1 -0.58 17.08 -9.20
C MET A 1 -0.77 17.63 -7.80
N VAL A 2 -0.88 16.75 -6.81
CA VAL A 2 -0.89 17.08 -5.38
C VAL A 2 0.34 16.46 -4.79
N GLY A 3 1.08 17.18 -3.94
CA GLY A 3 2.30 16.64 -3.34
C GLY A 3 3.38 16.31 -4.37
N CYS A 4 3.69 15.02 -4.49
CA CYS A 4 4.84 14.52 -5.26
C CYS A 4 4.45 14.16 -6.69
N VAL A 5 3.60 13.16 -6.84
CA VAL A 5 3.24 12.52 -8.12
C VAL A 5 1.74 12.23 -8.26
N GLU A 6 0.93 12.61 -7.28
CA GLU A 6 -0.43 12.15 -7.16
C GLU A 6 -1.40 13.00 -8.00
N LEU A 7 -2.21 12.31 -8.82
CA LEU A 7 -3.20 12.94 -9.67
C LEU A 7 -4.46 13.26 -8.86
N SER A 8 -5.03 14.43 -9.10
CA SER A 8 -6.22 14.92 -8.43
C SER A 8 -6.97 15.87 -9.32
N ILE A 9 -8.30 15.91 -9.19
CA ILE A 9 -9.14 16.89 -9.89
C ILE A 9 -9.28 18.11 -8.97
N PRO A 10 -8.69 19.27 -9.32
CA PRO A 10 -8.68 20.43 -8.45
C PRO A 10 -10.09 20.84 -8.02
N GLY A 11 -10.25 21.11 -6.72
CA GLY A 11 -11.51 21.56 -6.14
C GLY A 11 -12.62 20.50 -6.10
N ARG A 12 -12.36 19.22 -6.42
CA ARG A 12 -13.39 18.16 -6.44
C ARG A 12 -12.99 16.86 -5.73
N THR A 13 -11.71 16.69 -5.40
CA THR A 13 -11.18 15.43 -4.86
C THR A 13 -10.65 15.62 -3.45
N TYR A 14 -11.01 14.70 -2.56
CA TYR A 14 -10.33 14.44 -1.29
C TYR A 14 -9.62 13.09 -1.41
N GLY A 15 -8.30 13.13 -1.64
CA GLY A 15 -7.61 11.96 -2.16
C GLY A 15 -6.78 11.16 -1.15
N LEU A 16 -6.61 11.67 0.08
CA LEU A 16 -5.72 11.12 1.11
C LEU A 16 -4.47 10.49 0.48
N HIS A 17 -3.80 11.30 -0.34
CA HIS A 17 -2.96 10.83 -1.45
C HIS A 17 -1.72 10.02 -1.01
N ASP A 18 -1.28 10.22 0.24
CA ASP A 18 -0.18 9.51 0.87
C ASP A 18 -0.57 9.18 2.33
N ILE A 19 -1.56 8.30 2.50
CA ILE A 19 -2.04 7.92 3.84
C ILE A 19 -1.11 6.91 4.52
N ALA A 20 -0.39 6.11 3.73
CA ALA A 20 0.50 5.08 4.25
C ALA A 20 1.58 4.68 3.23
N MET A 21 2.73 4.23 3.75
CA MET A 21 3.85 3.71 2.98
C MET A 21 4.03 2.22 3.26
N PHE A 22 4.00 1.40 2.20
CA PHE A 22 4.10 -0.06 2.27
C PHE A 22 5.44 -0.56 1.77
N ASN A 23 6.27 -1.10 2.68
CA ASN A 23 7.58 -1.63 2.34
C ASN A 23 7.47 -3.07 1.80
N LEU A 24 7.66 -3.23 0.49
CA LEU A 24 7.59 -4.52 -0.20
C LEU A 24 8.74 -5.46 0.18
N LEU A 25 9.94 -4.92 0.44
CA LEU A 25 11.11 -5.71 0.83
C LEU A 25 10.95 -6.31 2.22
N LYS A 26 10.29 -5.61 3.15
CA LYS A 26 10.04 -6.17 4.48
C LYS A 26 9.17 -7.43 4.39
N VAL A 27 8.23 -7.47 3.46
CA VAL A 27 7.41 -8.66 3.23
C VAL A 27 8.25 -9.80 2.68
N MET A 28 9.11 -9.53 1.70
CA MET A 28 10.06 -10.53 1.18
C MET A 28 10.96 -11.09 2.29
N GLU A 29 11.53 -10.22 3.13
CA GLU A 29 12.37 -10.60 4.26
C GLU A 29 11.63 -11.57 5.21
N ILE A 30 10.39 -11.23 5.61
CA ILE A 30 9.56 -12.09 6.45
C ILE A 30 9.30 -13.44 5.77
N SER A 31 8.95 -13.45 4.48
CA SER A 31 8.68 -14.68 3.73
C SER A 31 9.90 -15.59 3.62
N LEU A 32 11.12 -15.03 3.55
CA LEU A 32 12.37 -15.80 3.55
C LEU A 32 12.64 -16.39 4.93
N TYR A 33 12.53 -15.60 6.01
CA TYR A 33 12.72 -16.08 7.37
C TYR A 33 11.75 -17.21 7.73
N GLU A 34 10.48 -17.11 7.34
CA GLU A 34 9.48 -18.15 7.60
C GLU A 34 9.72 -19.44 6.81
N ASN A 35 10.59 -19.41 5.79
CA ASN A 35 10.98 -20.59 5.01
C ASN A 35 12.43 -21.03 5.28
N GLU A 36 13.06 -20.52 6.33
CA GLU A 36 14.40 -20.95 6.73
C GLU A 36 14.41 -22.47 7.03
N GLY A 37 15.35 -23.20 6.40
CA GLY A 37 15.45 -24.66 6.52
C GLY A 37 14.41 -25.47 5.73
N ASN A 38 13.63 -24.83 4.86
CA ASN A 38 12.70 -25.55 3.97
C ASN A 38 13.40 -26.02 2.69
N ASP A 39 13.99 -27.22 2.72
CA ASP A 39 14.70 -27.82 1.58
C ASP A 39 13.79 -28.19 0.39
N THR A 40 12.47 -28.12 0.58
CA THR A 40 11.48 -28.44 -0.47
C THR A 40 10.87 -27.21 -1.12
N LEU A 41 11.31 -26.01 -0.72
CA LEU A 41 10.79 -24.75 -1.25
C LEU A 41 11.09 -24.62 -2.74
N THR A 42 10.07 -24.27 -3.53
CA THR A 42 10.24 -23.86 -4.93
C THR A 42 10.11 -22.36 -5.08
N TYR A 43 10.62 -21.82 -6.18
CA TYR A 43 10.50 -20.39 -6.50
C TYR A 43 9.03 -19.94 -6.57
N GLU A 44 8.17 -20.75 -7.19
CA GLU A 44 6.74 -20.47 -7.33
C GLU A 44 6.05 -20.44 -5.97
N ALA A 45 6.40 -21.38 -5.08
CA ALA A 45 5.88 -21.43 -3.72
C ALA A 45 6.30 -20.19 -2.92
N LEU A 46 7.57 -19.77 -3.03
CA LEU A 46 8.06 -18.54 -2.39
C LEU A 46 7.34 -17.30 -2.94
N LEU A 47 7.19 -17.19 -4.25
CA LEU A 47 6.50 -16.06 -4.87
C LEU A 47 5.02 -16.00 -4.47
N ALA A 48 4.34 -17.15 -4.41
CA ALA A 48 2.98 -17.24 -3.91
C ALA A 48 2.89 -16.82 -2.43
N HIS A 49 3.87 -17.24 -1.61
CA HIS A 49 3.92 -16.86 -0.20
C HIS A 49 4.11 -15.35 -0.01
N ILE A 50 5.05 -14.73 -0.75
CA ILE A 50 5.25 -13.27 -0.73
C ILE A 50 3.97 -12.54 -1.13
N ARG A 51 3.28 -12.97 -2.19
CA ARG A 51 2.01 -12.38 -2.63
C ARG A 51 0.93 -12.47 -1.56
N ALA A 52 0.79 -13.62 -0.92
CA ALA A 52 -0.17 -13.81 0.17
C ALA A 52 0.14 -12.88 1.35
N LYS A 53 1.41 -12.74 1.73
CA LYS A 53 1.83 -11.83 2.81
C LYS A 53 1.64 -10.36 2.45
N ILE A 54 1.90 -9.95 1.21
CA ILE A 54 1.59 -8.59 0.74
C ILE A 54 0.10 -8.30 0.93
N SER A 55 -0.77 -9.21 0.50
CA SER A 55 -2.23 -9.07 0.68
C SER A 55 -2.63 -8.97 2.15
N HIS A 56 -2.03 -9.81 3.01
CA HIS A 56 -2.30 -9.78 4.45
C HIS A 56 -1.91 -8.44 5.09
N TYR A 57 -0.67 -7.97 4.88
CA TYR A 57 -0.19 -6.74 5.50
C TYR A 57 -0.83 -5.48 4.91
N ILE A 58 -1.19 -5.46 3.63
CA ILE A 58 -2.00 -4.38 3.05
C ILE A 58 -3.37 -4.32 3.74
N THR A 59 -4.00 -5.47 4.03
CA THR A 59 -5.29 -5.49 4.73
C THR A 59 -5.20 -4.83 6.10
N LEU A 60 -4.15 -5.14 6.88
CA LEU A 60 -3.89 -4.51 8.18
C LEU A 60 -3.60 -3.00 8.05
N MET A 61 -2.85 -2.60 7.03
CA MET A 61 -2.57 -1.19 6.76
C MET A 61 -3.85 -0.41 6.42
N VAL A 62 -4.74 -0.99 5.61
CA VAL A 62 -6.03 -0.39 5.27
C VAL A 62 -6.91 -0.25 6.52
N GLU A 63 -6.93 -1.25 7.39
CA GLU A 63 -7.64 -1.17 8.68
C GLU A 63 -7.12 -0.01 9.53
N GLY A 64 -5.79 0.11 9.69
CA GLY A 64 -5.18 1.24 10.40
C GLY A 64 -5.49 2.60 9.75
N SER A 65 -5.45 2.66 8.43
CA SER A 65 -5.75 3.89 7.67
C SER A 65 -7.21 4.33 7.86
N ASN A 66 -8.15 3.38 7.87
CA ASN A 66 -9.57 3.66 8.11
C ASN A 66 -9.83 4.17 9.53
N ILE A 67 -9.10 3.65 10.53
CA ILE A 67 -9.18 4.15 11.91
C ILE A 67 -8.73 5.62 11.96
N CYS A 68 -7.62 5.95 11.29
CA CYS A 68 -7.14 7.33 11.19
C CYS A 68 -8.16 8.25 10.48
N ASP A 69 -8.75 7.79 9.37
CA ASP A 69 -9.73 8.58 8.61
C ASP A 69 -11.00 8.88 9.44
N ILE A 70 -11.54 7.87 10.12
CA ILE A 70 -12.64 8.02 11.09
C ILE A 70 -12.25 9.01 12.21
N GLY A 71 -11.02 8.91 12.71
CA GLY A 71 -10.52 9.85 13.72
C GLY A 71 -10.50 11.30 13.23
N HIS A 72 -10.09 11.55 11.99
CA HIS A 72 -10.12 12.90 11.40
C HIS A 72 -11.56 13.40 11.24
N ARG A 73 -12.48 12.54 10.79
CA ARG A 73 -13.90 12.89 10.70
C ARG A 73 -14.47 13.33 12.05
N ASP A 74 -14.23 12.55 13.10
CA ASP A 74 -14.90 12.76 14.39
C ASP A 74 -14.26 13.89 15.20
N TRP A 75 -12.95 14.11 15.07
CA TRP A 75 -12.20 15.00 15.97
C TRP A 75 -11.51 16.18 15.28
N ALA A 76 -11.36 16.14 13.96
CA ALA A 76 -10.65 17.19 13.21
C ALA A 76 -11.34 17.56 11.88
N PRO A 77 -12.66 17.86 11.87
CA PRO A 77 -13.32 18.36 10.67
C PRO A 77 -12.70 19.69 10.22
N VAL A 78 -12.66 19.95 8.91
CA VAL A 78 -11.95 21.10 8.32
C VAL A 78 -12.89 22.00 7.51
N PRO A 79 -13.83 22.71 8.16
CA PRO A 79 -14.89 23.46 7.47
C PRO A 79 -14.36 24.52 6.50
N LEU A 80 -13.21 25.13 6.79
CA LEU A 80 -12.58 26.08 5.88
C LEU A 80 -12.17 25.40 4.57
N LEU A 81 -11.51 24.24 4.63
CA LEU A 81 -11.14 23.49 3.42
C LEU A 81 -12.39 23.03 2.66
N SER A 82 -13.38 22.50 3.39
CA SER A 82 -14.66 22.07 2.84
C SER A 82 -15.36 23.19 2.04
N SER A 83 -15.23 24.45 2.46
CA SER A 83 -15.82 25.60 1.73
C SER A 83 -15.21 25.84 0.35
N PHE A 84 -13.99 25.33 0.08
CA PHE A 84 -13.30 25.44 -1.21
C PHE A 84 -13.42 24.18 -2.07
N ILE A 85 -14.07 23.13 -1.58
CA ILE A 85 -14.24 21.87 -2.31
C ILE A 85 -15.69 21.72 -2.74
N SER A 86 -15.87 21.47 -4.04
CA SER A 86 -17.17 21.28 -4.67
C SER A 86 -17.95 20.18 -3.98
N ASP A 87 -19.27 20.35 -3.94
CA ASP A 87 -20.28 19.45 -3.37
C ASP A 87 -20.29 19.37 -1.83
N CYS A 88 -19.26 19.83 -1.10
CA CYS A 88 -19.27 19.79 0.37
C CYS A 88 -20.39 20.67 0.96
N LEU A 89 -20.53 21.91 0.45
CA LEU A 89 -21.58 22.83 0.88
C LEU A 89 -22.98 22.35 0.46
N GLU A 90 -23.12 21.85 -0.77
CA GLU A 90 -24.39 21.34 -1.30
C GLU A 90 -24.88 20.13 -0.48
N LYS A 91 -23.96 19.23 -0.11
CA LYS A 91 -24.25 18.08 0.75
C LYS A 91 -24.38 18.42 2.23
N GLY A 92 -23.99 19.63 2.64
CA GLY A 92 -23.89 20.02 4.05
C GLY A 92 -22.95 19.12 4.86
N ARG A 93 -21.87 18.63 4.23
CA ARG A 93 -20.99 17.61 4.79
C ARG A 93 -19.53 18.03 4.68
N ASP A 94 -18.77 17.84 5.76
CA ASP A 94 -17.34 18.13 5.76
C ASP A 94 -16.59 17.19 4.79
N ILE A 95 -15.47 17.66 4.26
CA ILE A 95 -14.62 16.88 3.37
C ILE A 95 -14.10 15.59 4.03
N THR A 96 -13.79 15.62 5.35
CA THR A 96 -13.36 14.42 6.10
C THR A 96 -14.50 13.43 6.34
N ASP A 97 -15.74 13.85 6.13
CA ASP A 97 -16.92 13.00 6.19
C ASP A 97 -17.43 12.63 4.77
N GLY A 98 -16.59 12.81 3.74
CA GLY A 98 -16.92 12.44 2.36
C GLY A 98 -17.73 13.50 1.60
N GLY A 99 -17.63 14.77 1.99
CA GLY A 99 -18.27 15.89 1.29
C GLY A 99 -17.80 16.06 -0.17
N ALA A 100 -16.56 15.70 -0.50
CA ALA A 100 -16.01 15.86 -1.85
C ALA A 100 -16.74 15.01 -2.90
N ARG A 101 -16.61 15.38 -4.18
CA ARG A 101 -17.14 14.60 -5.31
C ARG A 101 -16.45 13.25 -5.46
N TYR A 102 -15.14 13.23 -5.30
CA TYR A 102 -14.30 12.03 -5.39
C TYR A 102 -13.53 11.88 -4.07
N ASN A 103 -13.62 10.69 -3.47
CA ASN A 103 -12.97 10.36 -2.20
C ASN A 103 -12.11 9.11 -2.40
N PHE A 104 -10.81 9.21 -2.13
CA PHE A 104 -9.85 8.12 -2.28
C PHE A 104 -8.93 8.05 -1.06
N SER A 105 -8.25 6.91 -0.93
CA SER A 105 -7.14 6.71 0.01
C SER A 105 -5.95 6.12 -0.74
N GLY A 106 -4.85 6.86 -0.82
CA GLY A 106 -3.65 6.50 -1.58
C GLY A 106 -2.57 5.87 -0.71
N VAL A 107 -2.23 4.62 -0.98
CA VAL A 107 -1.12 3.89 -0.32
C VAL A 107 0.07 3.79 -1.28
N GLN A 108 1.28 4.06 -0.78
CA GLN A 108 2.50 4.10 -1.57
C GLN A 108 3.28 2.79 -1.44
N GLY A 109 3.49 2.07 -2.54
CA GLY A 109 4.33 0.86 -2.58
C GLY A 109 5.81 1.21 -2.73
N ILE A 110 6.63 0.84 -1.74
CA ILE A 110 8.06 1.19 -1.68
C ILE A 110 8.92 -0.03 -1.99
N GLY A 111 9.93 0.15 -2.85
CA GLY A 111 10.98 -0.84 -3.10
C GLY A 111 10.69 -1.84 -4.23
N ILE A 112 9.83 -1.50 -5.20
CA ILE A 112 9.45 -2.42 -6.29
C ILE A 112 10.63 -2.88 -7.14
N ALA A 113 11.56 -1.97 -7.47
CA ALA A 113 12.75 -2.28 -8.26
C ALA A 113 13.66 -3.27 -7.50
N ASN A 114 13.93 -2.98 -6.22
CA ASN A 114 14.72 -3.87 -5.38
C ASN A 114 14.07 -5.25 -5.22
N LEU A 115 12.74 -5.31 -5.03
CA LEU A 115 12.03 -6.58 -4.96
C LEU A 115 12.17 -7.36 -6.26
N SER A 116 11.99 -6.69 -7.41
CA SER A 116 12.14 -7.29 -8.74
C SER A 116 13.54 -7.88 -8.94
N ASP A 117 14.58 -7.09 -8.70
CA ASP A 117 15.97 -7.52 -8.89
C ASP A 117 16.34 -8.66 -7.93
N SER A 118 15.85 -8.60 -6.69
CA SER A 118 16.10 -9.64 -5.67
C SER A 118 15.41 -10.96 -6.03
N LEU A 119 14.17 -10.92 -6.53
CA LEU A 119 13.46 -12.10 -7.01
C LEU A 119 14.13 -12.71 -8.25
N HIS A 120 14.60 -11.86 -9.17
CA HIS A 120 15.35 -12.32 -10.34
C HIS A 120 16.65 -13.03 -9.95
N ALA A 121 17.41 -12.43 -9.02
CA ALA A 121 18.63 -13.02 -8.50
C ALA A 121 18.38 -14.36 -7.78
N LEU A 122 17.33 -14.44 -6.95
CA LEU A 122 16.95 -15.69 -6.29
C LEU A 122 16.59 -16.79 -7.29
N ASN A 123 15.80 -16.48 -8.31
CA ASN A 123 15.45 -17.46 -9.34
C ASN A 123 16.71 -18.02 -10.00
N GLY A 124 17.57 -17.15 -10.52
CA GLY A 124 18.76 -17.57 -11.26
C GLY A 124 19.85 -18.24 -10.41
N LEU A 125 20.08 -17.76 -9.18
CA LEU A 125 21.22 -18.18 -8.35
C LEU A 125 20.87 -19.27 -7.32
N VAL A 126 19.59 -19.51 -7.05
CA VAL A 126 19.16 -20.50 -6.05
C VAL A 126 18.29 -21.58 -6.69
N PHE A 127 17.24 -21.19 -7.44
CA PHE A 127 16.24 -22.14 -7.91
C PHE A 127 16.54 -22.74 -9.30
N ASP A 128 17.22 -22.00 -10.18
CA ASP A 128 17.63 -22.46 -11.52
C ASP A 128 19.01 -23.15 -11.52
N GLN A 129 19.71 -23.20 -10.37
CA GLN A 129 21.00 -23.87 -10.28
C GLN A 129 20.81 -25.40 -10.33
N PRO A 130 21.65 -26.13 -11.08
CA PRO A 130 21.69 -27.57 -10.98
C PRO A 130 22.03 -28.00 -9.55
N ALA A 131 21.43 -29.10 -9.09
CA ALA A 131 21.77 -29.67 -7.79
C ALA A 131 23.28 -29.91 -7.72
N PRO A 132 23.95 -29.54 -6.61
CA PRO A 132 25.38 -29.76 -6.48
C PRO A 132 25.70 -31.24 -6.64
N GLU A 133 26.53 -31.58 -7.63
CA GLU A 133 27.10 -32.92 -7.77
C GLU A 133 28.08 -33.14 -6.60
N PHE A 134 27.73 -34.05 -5.70
CA PHE A 134 28.62 -34.57 -4.64
C PHE A 134 29.00 -36.02 -4.96
#